data_AF-A0A3M1YLX1-F1
#
_entry.id   AF-A0A3M1YLX1-F1
#
_cell.length_a   1.000
_cell.length_b   1.000
_cell.length_c   1.000
_cell.angle_alpha   90.00
_cell.angle_beta   90.00
_cell.angle_gamma   90.00
#
_symmetry.space_group_name_H-M   'P 1'
#
loop_
_entity.id
_entity.type
_entity.pdbx_description
1 polymer ?
#
loop_
_entity_poly.entity_id
_entity_poly.type
_entity_poly.pdbx_seq_one_letter_code
_entity_poly.pdbx_strand_id
1 'polypeptide(L)'
;HLLYTNPQTMKLTWLTKDDGQPVISTGATVAPRNLEVVAHWGFDVFFGKHAFARIGWAGDFWNSIYEQSHQGIGLQVNLIKRRRPFYVRVIGGHSRLRYARKIGQATNEFGKFKAGKKKFKAEKINMYYGSRTHYVEGTLELAVEANRHLEIFARGTWQKAFAEQSHIYLWERREIFRKKARIPLNDQTEVLQNGVPFRGNIIERNPLFFSVGVIFK
;
A
#
# COMPACT_ATOMS: atom_id res chain seq x y z
N HIS A 1 -7.63 8.37 1.56
CA HIS A 1 -6.78 8.49 0.35
C HIS A 1 -7.66 8.38 -0.89
N LEU A 2 -7.47 9.28 -1.87
CA LEU A 2 -8.07 9.10 -3.20
C LEU A 2 -7.18 8.11 -3.98
N LEU A 3 -7.78 7.03 -4.43
CA LEU A 3 -7.16 6.06 -5.32
C LEU A 3 -8.04 6.00 -6.54
N TYR A 4 -7.52 6.21 -7.74
CA TYR A 4 -8.30 6.03 -8.96
C TYR A 4 -7.97 4.64 -9.52
N THR A 5 -9.00 3.80 -9.64
CA THR A 5 -8.89 2.47 -10.22
C THR A 5 -10.04 2.23 -11.18
N ASN A 6 -9.75 1.90 -12.43
CA ASN A 6 -10.77 1.65 -13.46
C ASN A 6 -11.38 0.25 -13.30
N PRO A 7 -12.66 0.05 -13.70
CA PRO A 7 -13.26 -1.28 -13.74
C PRO A 7 -12.51 -2.18 -14.72
N GLN A 8 -12.09 -3.35 -14.25
CA GLN A 8 -11.27 -4.27 -15.05
C GLN A 8 -11.66 -5.71 -14.76
N THR A 9 -11.80 -6.52 -15.81
CA THR A 9 -11.95 -7.96 -15.66
C THR A 9 -10.58 -8.56 -15.49
N MET A 10 -10.32 -9.15 -14.33
CA MET A 10 -9.03 -9.76 -14.01
C MET A 10 -9.19 -11.25 -13.82
N LYS A 11 -8.24 -12.01 -14.37
CA LYS A 11 -8.07 -13.45 -14.11
C LYS A 11 -6.69 -13.67 -13.50
N LEU A 12 -6.65 -14.45 -12.41
CA LEU A 12 -5.42 -14.89 -11.77
C LEU A 12 -5.36 -16.40 -11.83
N THR A 13 -4.23 -16.94 -12.24
CA THR A 13 -3.96 -18.38 -12.23
C THR A 13 -2.60 -18.65 -11.58
N TRP A 14 -2.56 -19.62 -10.68
CA TRP A 14 -1.33 -20.20 -10.17
C TRP A 14 -1.10 -21.54 -10.87
N LEU A 15 0.06 -21.69 -11.47
CA LEU A 15 0.44 -22.84 -12.29
C LEU A 15 1.40 -23.76 -11.52
N THR A 16 1.38 -25.04 -11.86
CA THR A 16 2.41 -26.01 -11.43
C THR A 16 3.77 -25.63 -12.00
N LYS A 17 4.84 -26.11 -11.36
CA LYS A 17 6.21 -25.76 -11.76
C LYS A 17 6.67 -26.50 -13.01
N ASP A 18 6.22 -27.74 -13.18
CA ASP A 18 6.85 -28.70 -14.09
C ASP A 18 6.12 -28.77 -15.44
N ASP A 19 4.80 -28.67 -15.44
CA ASP A 19 3.92 -28.85 -16.61
C ASP A 19 3.03 -27.63 -16.91
N GLY A 20 3.10 -26.56 -16.11
CA GLY A 20 2.35 -25.32 -16.34
C GLY A 20 0.83 -25.48 -16.24
N GLN A 21 0.35 -26.55 -15.62
CA GLN A 21 -1.08 -26.82 -15.42
C GLN A 21 -1.66 -25.89 -14.35
N PRO A 22 -2.91 -25.41 -14.52
CA PRO A 22 -3.56 -24.56 -13.53
C PRO A 22 -3.85 -25.33 -12.25
N VAL A 23 -3.20 -24.95 -11.15
CA VAL A 23 -3.50 -25.47 -9.81
C VAL A 23 -4.74 -24.80 -9.25
N ILE A 24 -4.83 -23.48 -9.41
CA ILE A 24 -5.94 -22.70 -8.89
C ILE A 24 -6.10 -21.42 -9.71
N SER A 25 -7.35 -21.09 -10.06
CA SER A 25 -7.69 -19.91 -10.86
C SER A 25 -8.92 -19.20 -10.32
N THR A 26 -8.97 -17.89 -10.48
CA THR A 26 -10.18 -17.10 -10.26
C THR A 26 -10.22 -15.94 -11.23
N GLY A 27 -11.42 -15.60 -11.69
CA GLY A 27 -11.66 -14.42 -12.50
C GLY A 27 -12.83 -13.64 -11.94
N ALA A 28 -12.72 -12.32 -11.91
CA ALA A 28 -13.82 -11.45 -11.56
C ALA A 28 -13.65 -10.06 -12.18
N THR A 29 -14.76 -9.36 -12.33
CA THR A 29 -14.76 -7.93 -12.60
C THR A 29 -14.49 -7.18 -11.29
N VAL A 30 -13.37 -6.50 -11.24
CA VAL A 30 -12.97 -5.68 -10.10
C VAL A 30 -13.64 -4.32 -10.25
N ALA A 31 -14.58 -4.00 -9.35
CA ALA A 31 -15.27 -2.71 -9.34
C ALA A 31 -14.28 -1.54 -9.19
N PRO A 32 -14.56 -0.35 -9.77
CA PRO A 32 -13.75 0.82 -9.52
C PRO A 32 -13.82 1.20 -8.05
N ARG A 33 -12.71 1.69 -7.53
CA ARG A 33 -12.63 2.29 -6.20
C ARG A 33 -11.96 3.64 -6.36
N ASN A 34 -12.66 4.67 -5.88
CA ASN A 34 -12.23 6.07 -5.93
C ASN A 34 -11.79 6.60 -4.55
N LEU A 35 -12.18 5.90 -3.48
CA LEU A 35 -11.93 6.27 -2.09
C LEU A 35 -11.48 5.05 -1.28
N GLU A 36 -10.43 5.23 -0.50
CA GLU A 36 -9.99 4.27 0.51
C GLU A 36 -9.75 4.96 1.85
N VAL A 37 -10.37 4.42 2.89
CA VAL A 37 -10.19 4.87 4.26
C VAL A 37 -9.02 4.09 4.85
N VAL A 38 -7.97 4.83 5.22
CA VAL A 38 -6.73 4.30 5.76
C VAL A 38 -6.44 5.02 7.06
N ALA A 39 -5.98 4.28 8.06
CA ALA A 39 -5.44 4.88 9.28
C ALA A 39 -3.96 5.12 9.10
N HIS A 40 -3.52 6.34 9.44
CA HIS A 40 -2.11 6.73 9.45
C HIS A 40 -1.65 6.94 10.88
N TRP A 41 -0.44 6.48 11.16
CA TRP A 41 0.26 6.61 12.42
C TRP A 41 1.66 7.09 12.12
N GLY A 42 2.20 7.99 12.91
CA GLY A 42 3.54 8.50 12.71
C GLY A 42 4.13 9.09 13.97
N PHE A 43 5.46 9.10 14.03
CA PHE A 43 6.25 9.63 15.13
C PHE A 43 7.33 10.52 14.56
N ASP A 44 7.54 11.65 15.23
CA ASP A 44 8.64 12.57 14.97
C ASP A 44 9.61 12.55 16.14
N VAL A 45 10.87 12.21 15.86
CA VAL A 45 11.96 12.23 16.82
C VAL A 45 12.84 13.44 16.53
N PHE A 46 12.81 14.43 17.42
CA PHE A 46 13.54 15.69 17.24
C PHE A 46 14.98 15.58 17.73
N PHE A 47 15.92 15.96 16.86
CA PHE A 47 17.34 16.11 17.17
C PHE A 47 17.65 17.60 17.24
N GLY A 48 17.44 18.20 18.41
CA GLY A 48 17.52 19.64 18.61
C GLY A 48 16.31 20.39 18.07
N LYS A 49 16.46 21.70 17.84
CA LYS A 49 15.33 22.59 17.53
C LYS A 49 14.86 22.54 16.07
N HIS A 50 15.74 22.12 15.17
CA HIS A 50 15.56 22.31 13.72
C HIS A 50 15.55 21.01 12.91
N ALA A 51 15.98 19.88 13.45
CA ALA A 51 16.05 18.63 12.72
C ALA A 51 15.22 17.55 13.40
N PHE A 52 14.63 16.65 12.62
CA PHE A 52 13.87 15.51 13.12
C PHE A 52 13.90 14.34 12.16
N ALA A 53 13.71 13.13 12.67
CA ALA A 53 13.35 11.98 11.87
C ALA A 53 11.85 11.71 11.99
N ARG A 54 11.20 11.41 10.87
CA ARG A 54 9.80 11.01 10.81
C ARG A 54 9.70 9.56 10.38
N ILE A 55 8.96 8.77 11.15
CA ILE A 55 8.64 7.39 10.80
C ILE A 55 7.13 7.24 10.90
N GLY A 56 6.52 6.57 9.93
CA GLY A 56 5.12 6.24 10.07
C GLY A 56 4.63 5.11 9.18
N TRP A 57 3.40 4.72 9.47
CA TRP A 57 2.73 3.57 8.91
C TRP A 57 1.31 3.94 8.56
N ALA A 58 0.80 3.37 7.48
CA ALA A 58 -0.60 3.47 7.13
C ALA A 58 -1.14 2.10 6.74
N GLY A 59 -2.36 1.82 7.18
CA GLY A 59 -3.05 0.56 6.91
C GLY A 59 -4.51 0.77 6.59
N ASP A 60 -5.08 -0.08 5.75
CA ASP A 60 -6.53 -0.16 5.59
C ASP A 60 -7.17 -1.18 6.56
N PHE A 61 -8.47 -1.03 6.75
CA PHE A 61 -9.30 -1.96 7.52
C PHE A 61 -10.25 -2.79 6.64
N TRP A 62 -10.15 -2.69 5.30
CA TRP A 62 -11.13 -3.27 4.38
C TRP A 62 -10.64 -4.56 3.71
N ASN A 63 -11.37 -5.02 2.69
CA ASN A 63 -11.07 -6.19 1.86
C ASN A 63 -9.88 -6.01 0.90
N SER A 64 -9.07 -4.97 1.06
CA SER A 64 -7.82 -4.74 0.33
C SER A 64 -6.63 -5.09 1.23
N ILE A 65 -5.44 -5.04 0.67
CA ILE A 65 -4.19 -5.03 1.43
C ILE A 65 -3.57 -3.68 1.12
N TYR A 66 -3.76 -2.68 1.97
CA TYR A 66 -3.05 -1.42 1.93
C TYR A 66 -2.10 -1.37 3.12
N GLU A 67 -0.80 -1.34 2.86
CA GLU A 67 0.23 -1.21 3.88
C GLU A 67 1.29 -0.26 3.36
N GLN A 68 1.35 0.94 3.92
CA GLN A 68 2.37 1.93 3.61
C GLN A 68 3.27 2.12 4.82
N SER A 69 4.58 2.19 4.60
CA SER A 69 5.54 2.59 5.63
C SER A 69 6.42 3.67 5.06
N HIS A 70 6.60 4.78 5.78
CA HIS A 70 7.44 5.90 5.40
C HIS A 70 8.47 6.19 6.47
N GLN A 71 9.66 6.59 6.04
CA GLN A 71 10.77 7.00 6.89
C GLN A 71 11.49 8.17 6.22
N GLY A 72 11.79 9.22 6.97
CA GLY A 72 12.42 10.40 6.41
C GLY A 72 13.11 11.25 7.45
N ILE A 73 13.90 12.20 6.96
CA ILE A 73 14.56 13.20 7.78
C ILE A 73 14.01 14.55 7.33
N GLY A 74 13.72 15.40 8.31
CA GLY A 74 13.15 16.71 8.07
C GLY A 74 13.87 17.81 8.81
N LEU A 75 13.69 19.01 8.28
CA LEU A 75 14.06 20.25 8.93
C LEU A 75 12.79 21.03 9.27
N GLN A 76 12.78 21.72 10.41
CA GLN A 76 11.73 22.64 10.80
C GLN A 76 12.27 24.03 11.12
N VAL A 77 11.51 25.03 10.70
CA VAL A 77 11.77 26.44 11.03
C VAL A 77 10.47 27.07 11.51
N ASN A 78 10.52 27.73 12.66
CA ASN A 78 9.44 28.60 13.11
C ASN A 78 9.62 29.99 12.47
N LEU A 79 8.71 30.39 11.58
CA LEU A 79 8.74 31.71 10.92
C LEU A 79 8.29 32.85 11.85
N ILE A 80 7.51 32.54 12.90
CA ILE A 80 6.91 33.55 13.79
C ILE A 80 7.34 33.28 15.23
N LYS A 81 8.34 34.02 15.72
CA LYS A 81 8.88 33.87 17.08
C LYS A 81 8.06 34.58 18.17
N ARG A 82 7.28 35.61 17.83
CA ARG A 82 6.63 36.52 18.80
C ARG A 82 5.12 36.31 18.99
N ARG A 83 4.47 35.51 18.13
CA ARG A 83 3.04 35.20 18.20
C ARG A 83 2.87 33.67 18.16
N ARG A 84 1.68 33.19 17.79
CA ARG A 84 1.41 31.76 17.59
C ARG A 84 2.46 31.16 16.65
N PRO A 85 3.20 30.13 17.07
CA PRO A 85 4.22 29.51 16.24
C PRO A 85 3.66 29.05 14.90
N PHE A 86 4.40 29.36 13.84
CA PHE A 86 4.11 28.93 12.48
C PHE A 86 5.33 28.19 11.97
N TYR A 87 5.20 26.88 11.81
CA TYR A 87 6.26 25.99 11.39
C TYR A 87 6.17 25.72 9.90
N VAL A 88 7.33 25.82 9.24
CA VAL A 88 7.55 25.22 7.93
C VAL A 88 8.45 24.01 8.14
N ARG A 89 8.00 22.86 7.64
CA ARG A 89 8.74 21.61 7.70
C ARG A 89 8.98 21.09 6.29
N VAL A 90 10.23 20.73 5.99
CA VAL A 90 10.62 20.08 4.75
C VAL A 90 11.17 18.71 5.10
N ILE A 91 10.67 17.66 4.46
CA ILE A 91 11.03 16.27 4.76
C ILE A 91 11.41 15.57 3.46
N GLY A 92 12.60 14.96 3.44
CA GLY A 92 13.03 14.05 2.40
C GLY A 92 13.02 12.62 2.94
N GLY A 93 12.49 11.67 2.18
CA GLY A 93 12.31 10.32 2.70
C GLY A 93 12.16 9.22 1.67
N HIS A 94 12.05 8.02 2.23
CA HIS A 94 11.75 6.78 1.54
C HIS A 94 10.41 6.24 2.03
N SER A 95 9.63 5.71 1.09
CA SER A 95 8.33 5.13 1.37
C SER A 95 8.15 3.84 0.61
N ARG A 96 7.44 2.91 1.25
CA ARG A 96 7.15 1.59 0.72
C ARG A 96 5.66 1.36 0.82
N LEU A 97 5.00 1.31 -0.33
CA LEU A 97 3.60 0.96 -0.45
C LEU A 97 3.48 -0.50 -0.86
N ARG A 98 2.59 -1.22 -0.20
CA ARG A 98 2.05 -2.49 -0.66
C ARG A 98 0.57 -2.29 -0.84
N TYR A 99 0.10 -2.51 -2.05
CA TYR A 99 -1.31 -2.45 -2.35
C TYR A 99 -1.73 -3.71 -3.08
N ALA A 100 -2.82 -4.33 -2.66
CA ALA A 100 -3.45 -5.41 -3.40
C ALA A 100 -4.97 -5.38 -3.26
N ARG A 101 -5.65 -5.74 -4.35
CA ARG A 101 -7.11 -5.87 -4.40
C ARG A 101 -7.49 -7.33 -4.49
N LYS A 102 -8.54 -7.71 -3.78
CA LYS A 102 -9.14 -9.04 -3.93
C LYS A 102 -9.69 -9.14 -5.36
N ILE A 103 -9.23 -10.11 -6.12
CA ILE A 103 -9.79 -10.41 -7.44
C ILE A 103 -10.97 -11.36 -7.23
N GLY A 104 -10.75 -12.47 -6.55
CA GLY A 104 -11.80 -13.44 -6.32
C GLY A 104 -11.47 -14.44 -5.22
N GLN A 105 -12.33 -15.44 -5.12
CA GLN A 105 -12.10 -16.61 -4.30
C GLN A 105 -12.08 -17.80 -5.23
N ALA A 106 -10.96 -18.52 -5.23
CA ALA A 106 -10.82 -19.73 -6.01
C ALA A 106 -11.18 -20.95 -5.17
N THR A 107 -11.80 -21.93 -5.81
CA THR A 107 -12.02 -23.27 -5.26
C THR A 107 -10.79 -24.12 -5.54
N ASN A 108 -10.29 -24.80 -4.53
CA ASN A 108 -9.11 -25.65 -4.60
C ASN A 108 -9.52 -27.10 -4.80
N GLU A 109 -9.61 -27.52 -6.06
CA GLU A 109 -9.90 -28.90 -6.45
C GLU A 109 -8.63 -29.77 -6.50
N PHE A 110 -7.45 -29.13 -6.53
CA PHE A 110 -6.14 -29.80 -6.59
C PHE A 110 -5.72 -30.43 -5.25
N GLY A 111 -6.39 -30.10 -4.14
CA GLY A 111 -6.08 -30.63 -2.82
C GLY A 111 -4.90 -29.90 -2.16
N LYS A 112 -3.82 -30.62 -1.80
CA LYS A 112 -2.69 -30.01 -1.07
C LYS A 112 -1.65 -29.50 -2.05
N PHE A 113 -1.40 -28.20 -2.07
CA PHE A 113 -0.37 -27.61 -2.92
C PHE A 113 0.57 -26.68 -2.14
N LYS A 114 1.75 -26.43 -2.71
CA LYS A 114 2.73 -25.49 -2.18
C LYS A 114 2.82 -24.28 -3.11
N ALA A 115 2.69 -23.08 -2.55
CA ALA A 115 2.87 -21.84 -3.29
C ALA A 115 3.91 -20.98 -2.57
N GLY A 116 5.01 -20.69 -3.27
CA GLY A 116 6.23 -20.16 -2.66
C GLY A 116 6.75 -21.06 -1.53
N LYS A 117 6.86 -20.52 -0.31
CA LYS A 117 7.32 -21.26 0.87
C LYS A 117 6.18 -21.84 1.73
N LYS A 118 4.91 -21.67 1.35
CA LYS A 118 3.76 -22.07 2.17
C LYS A 118 2.96 -23.21 1.55
N LYS A 119 2.46 -24.11 2.40
CA LYS A 119 1.56 -25.20 2.02
C LYS A 119 0.12 -24.77 2.25
N PHE A 120 -0.73 -24.93 1.25
CA PHE A 120 -2.16 -24.64 1.28
C PHE A 120 -2.95 -25.96 1.25
N LYS A 121 -4.03 -26.00 2.02
CA LYS A 121 -4.93 -27.16 2.10
C LYS A 121 -6.41 -26.82 2.09
N ALA A 122 -6.79 -25.55 2.30
CA ALA A 122 -8.19 -25.14 2.27
C ALA A 122 -8.84 -25.33 0.90
N GLU A 123 -10.13 -25.65 0.93
CA GLU A 123 -11.04 -25.71 -0.22
C GLU A 123 -11.22 -24.35 -0.90
N LYS A 124 -11.09 -23.24 -0.15
CA LYS A 124 -11.34 -21.89 -0.66
C LYS A 124 -10.18 -20.97 -0.33
N ILE A 125 -9.62 -20.35 -1.36
CA ILE A 125 -8.45 -19.46 -1.25
C ILE A 125 -8.80 -18.13 -1.90
N ASN A 126 -8.69 -17.04 -1.12
CA ASN A 126 -8.85 -15.72 -1.69
C ASN A 126 -7.59 -15.34 -2.45
N MET A 127 -7.74 -14.90 -3.68
CA MET A 127 -6.64 -14.45 -4.52
C MET A 127 -6.70 -12.93 -4.68
N TYR A 128 -5.56 -12.29 -4.48
CA TYR A 128 -5.39 -10.86 -4.64
C TYR A 128 -4.29 -10.60 -5.66
N TYR A 129 -4.46 -9.53 -6.42
CA TYR A 129 -3.41 -8.99 -7.26
C TYR A 129 -3.01 -7.63 -6.73
N GLY A 130 -1.74 -7.30 -6.87
CA GLY A 130 -1.23 -6.03 -6.37
C GLY A 130 0.25 -5.84 -6.63
N SER A 131 0.79 -4.76 -6.10
CA SER A 131 2.19 -4.42 -6.26
C SER A 131 2.80 -3.96 -4.95
N ARG A 132 4.12 -4.04 -4.91
CA ARG A 132 4.97 -3.40 -3.91
C ARG A 132 5.77 -2.34 -4.63
N THR A 133 5.62 -1.10 -4.22
CA THR A 133 6.28 0.04 -4.84
C THR A 133 7.09 0.80 -3.79
N HIS A 134 8.31 1.15 -4.17
CA HIS A 134 9.21 1.97 -3.39
C HIS A 134 9.26 3.37 -4.01
N TYR A 135 9.09 4.38 -3.16
CA TYR A 135 9.05 5.78 -3.53
C TYR A 135 10.17 6.56 -2.83
N VAL A 136 10.74 7.50 -3.56
CA VAL A 136 11.40 8.66 -2.96
C VAL A 136 10.33 9.72 -2.76
N GLU A 137 10.29 10.33 -1.57
CA GLU A 137 9.28 11.31 -1.19
C GLU A 137 9.92 12.63 -0.78
N GLY A 138 9.30 13.73 -1.21
CA GLY A 138 9.59 15.08 -0.77
C GLY A 138 8.32 15.70 -0.22
N THR A 139 8.33 16.16 1.03
CA THR A 139 7.16 16.73 1.69
C THR A 139 7.43 18.14 2.16
N LEU A 140 6.49 19.04 1.90
CA LEU A 140 6.42 20.38 2.46
C LEU A 140 5.18 20.45 3.36
N GLU A 141 5.37 20.83 4.61
CA GLU A 141 4.30 20.95 5.60
C GLU A 141 4.33 22.33 6.23
N LEU A 142 3.19 22.99 6.21
CA LEU A 142 2.92 24.26 6.89
C LEU A 142 2.05 23.94 8.09
N ALA A 143 2.48 24.33 9.28
CA ALA A 143 1.75 24.03 10.51
C ALA A 143 1.63 25.27 11.39
N VAL A 144 0.46 25.48 11.98
CA VAL A 144 0.16 26.60 12.88
C VAL A 144 -0.35 26.05 14.20
N GLU A 145 0.18 26.55 15.30
CA GLU A 145 -0.37 26.23 16.62
C GLU A 145 -1.68 26.99 16.84
N ALA A 146 -2.78 26.25 16.90
CA ALA A 146 -4.08 26.78 17.28
C ALA A 146 -4.14 27.05 18.80
N ASN A 147 -3.57 26.14 19.59
CA ASN A 147 -3.32 26.30 21.03
C ASN A 147 -2.13 25.40 21.45
N ARG A 148 -1.77 25.37 22.75
CA ARG A 148 -0.62 24.60 23.25
C ARG A 148 -0.72 23.07 23.04
N HIS A 149 -1.93 22.56 22.83
CA HIS A 149 -2.22 21.13 22.65
C HIS A 149 -2.65 20.76 21.23
N LEU A 150 -2.81 21.75 20.34
CA LEU A 150 -3.40 21.55 19.03
C LEU A 150 -2.63 22.32 17.96
N GLU A 151 -2.13 21.58 16.99
CA GLU A 151 -1.48 22.11 15.80
C GLU A 151 -2.29 21.71 14.56
N ILE A 152 -2.57 22.68 13.70
CA ILE A 152 -3.24 22.45 12.40
C ILE A 152 -2.16 22.46 11.34
N PHE A 153 -2.17 21.49 10.43
CA PHE A 153 -1.21 21.44 9.34
C PHE A 153 -1.87 21.30 7.97
N ALA A 154 -1.19 21.85 6.97
CA ALA A 154 -1.41 21.58 5.55
C ALA A 154 -0.11 21.02 4.97
N ARG A 155 -0.19 19.90 4.25
CA ARG A 155 0.96 19.14 3.76
C ARG A 155 0.80 18.82 2.29
N GLY A 156 1.81 19.17 1.50
CA GLY A 156 1.99 18.71 0.13
C GLY A 156 3.12 17.67 0.08
N THR A 157 2.86 16.52 -0.51
CA THR A 157 3.84 15.43 -0.68
C THR A 157 3.99 15.10 -2.15
N TRP A 158 5.21 15.18 -2.64
CA TRP A 158 5.63 14.66 -3.94
C TRP A 158 6.25 13.27 -3.78
N GLN A 159 5.93 12.36 -4.70
CA GLN A 159 6.40 10.97 -4.68
C GLN A 159 6.88 10.55 -6.06
N LYS A 160 8.02 9.86 -6.12
CA LYS A 160 8.51 9.21 -7.35
C LYS A 160 8.86 7.76 -7.09
N ALA A 161 8.17 6.85 -7.81
CA ALA A 161 8.47 5.43 -7.76
C ALA A 161 9.84 5.15 -8.41
N PHE A 162 10.68 4.36 -7.76
CA PHE A 162 11.99 3.96 -8.30
C PHE A 162 12.21 2.44 -8.34
N ALA A 163 11.42 1.67 -7.58
CA ALA A 163 11.42 0.21 -7.68
C ALA A 163 10.01 -0.33 -7.48
N GLU A 164 9.66 -1.33 -8.27
CA GLU A 164 8.33 -1.92 -8.26
C GLU A 164 8.38 -3.41 -8.55
N GLN A 165 7.48 -4.14 -7.90
CA GLN A 165 7.29 -5.55 -8.16
C GLN A 165 5.83 -5.94 -7.96
N SER A 166 5.22 -6.50 -9.01
CA SER A 166 3.87 -7.03 -8.99
C SER A 166 3.82 -8.42 -8.36
N HIS A 167 2.72 -8.71 -7.67
CA HIS A 167 2.56 -9.90 -6.84
C HIS A 167 1.13 -10.45 -6.92
N ILE A 168 1.03 -11.77 -6.80
CA ILE A 168 -0.21 -12.46 -6.41
C ILE A 168 -0.14 -12.77 -4.92
N TYR A 169 -1.26 -12.60 -4.23
CA TYR A 169 -1.41 -13.04 -2.85
C TYR A 169 -2.46 -14.14 -2.76
N LEU A 170 -2.07 -15.23 -2.11
CA LEU A 170 -2.98 -16.33 -1.77
C LEU A 170 -3.27 -16.24 -0.27
N TRP A 171 -4.55 -16.15 0.08
CA TRP A 171 -4.98 -15.99 1.46
C TRP A 171 -6.07 -17.01 1.85
N GLU A 172 -5.69 -17.88 2.79
CA GLU A 172 -6.55 -18.84 3.45
C GLU A 172 -7.14 -18.21 4.72
N ARG A 173 -8.47 -18.06 4.77
CA ARG A 173 -9.20 -17.36 5.86
C ARG A 173 -9.91 -18.29 6.86
N ARG A 174 -10.05 -19.60 6.56
CA ARG A 174 -10.90 -20.53 7.34
C ARG A 174 -10.26 -21.12 8.59
N GLU A 175 -8.93 -21.07 8.73
CA GLU A 175 -8.24 -21.60 9.92
C GLU A 175 -7.95 -20.50 10.95
N ILE A 176 -7.88 -20.88 12.24
CA ILE A 176 -7.42 -20.04 13.37
C ILE A 176 -6.08 -19.36 13.04
N PHE A 177 -5.24 -20.02 12.24
CA PHE A 177 -4.01 -19.47 11.69
C PHE A 177 -4.21 -19.01 10.23
N ARG A 178 -4.30 -17.70 10.05
CA ARG A 178 -4.36 -17.07 8.72
C ARG A 178 -3.07 -17.34 7.94
N LYS A 179 -3.14 -18.10 6.84
CA LYS A 179 -2.00 -18.30 5.92
C LYS A 179 -2.08 -17.36 4.73
N LYS A 180 -1.11 -16.44 4.65
CA LYS A 180 -0.90 -15.52 3.52
C LYS A 180 0.40 -15.86 2.81
N ALA A 181 0.36 -16.20 1.53
CA ALA A 181 1.55 -16.24 0.67
C ALA A 181 1.57 -15.01 -0.23
N ARG A 182 2.75 -14.45 -0.42
CA ARG A 182 3.03 -13.40 -1.39
C ARG A 182 3.99 -13.98 -2.41
N ILE A 183 3.59 -13.96 -3.67
CA ILE A 183 4.32 -14.59 -4.76
C ILE A 183 4.59 -13.49 -5.79
N PRO A 184 5.86 -13.16 -6.08
CA PRO A 184 6.16 -12.25 -7.18
C PRO A 184 5.70 -12.87 -8.49
N LEU A 185 5.33 -12.04 -9.47
CA LEU A 185 5.02 -12.55 -10.80
C LEU A 185 6.25 -13.27 -11.38
N ASN A 186 6.05 -14.52 -11.76
CA ASN A 186 7.03 -15.42 -12.36
C ASN A 186 6.33 -16.40 -13.33
N ASP A 187 7.04 -17.41 -13.82
CA ASP A 187 6.52 -18.37 -14.79
C ASP A 187 5.40 -19.27 -14.24
N GLN A 188 5.22 -19.29 -12.91
CA GLN A 188 4.13 -20.03 -12.25
C GLN A 188 2.89 -19.15 -12.00
N THR A 189 2.91 -17.89 -12.47
CA THR A 189 1.80 -16.96 -12.31
C THR A 189 1.32 -16.48 -13.66
N GLU A 190 0.02 -16.61 -13.90
CA GLU A 190 -0.65 -15.94 -15.01
C GLU A 190 -1.61 -14.90 -14.44
N VAL A 191 -1.52 -13.69 -14.98
CA VAL A 191 -2.44 -12.60 -14.69
C VAL A 191 -2.92 -12.04 -16.01
N LEU A 192 -4.23 -12.07 -16.23
CA LEU A 192 -4.86 -11.48 -17.40
C LEU A 192 -5.71 -10.30 -16.96
N GLN A 193 -5.67 -9.23 -17.73
CA GLN A 193 -6.57 -8.09 -17.65
C GLN A 193 -7.29 -7.97 -18.98
N ASN A 194 -8.61 -8.04 -18.96
CA ASN A 194 -9.45 -8.04 -20.16
C ASN A 194 -8.99 -9.09 -21.20
N GLY A 195 -8.53 -10.25 -20.74
CA GLY A 195 -8.04 -11.35 -21.59
C GLY A 195 -6.58 -11.25 -22.04
N VAL A 196 -5.86 -10.17 -21.72
CA VAL A 196 -4.47 -9.96 -22.14
C VAL A 196 -3.51 -10.07 -20.95
N PRO A 197 -2.30 -10.65 -21.11
CA PRO A 197 -1.30 -10.70 -20.05
C PRO A 197 -1.02 -9.33 -19.42
N PHE A 198 -1.09 -9.26 -18.09
CA PHE A 198 -0.95 -8.02 -17.33
C PHE A 198 0.08 -8.13 -16.22
N ARG A 199 1.02 -7.18 -16.20
CA ARG A 199 2.06 -7.09 -15.16
C ARG A 199 2.11 -5.70 -14.48
N GLY A 200 1.20 -4.81 -14.84
CA GLY A 200 1.19 -3.41 -14.40
C GLY A 200 0.55 -3.17 -13.03
N ASN A 201 0.52 -1.90 -12.62
CA ASN A 201 -0.13 -1.48 -11.38
C ASN A 201 -1.65 -1.41 -11.52
N ILE A 202 -2.35 -1.72 -10.43
CA ILE A 202 -3.79 -1.51 -10.31
C ILE A 202 -4.12 -0.08 -9.83
N ILE A 203 -3.18 0.60 -9.16
CA ILE A 203 -3.36 2.00 -8.73
C ILE A 203 -2.76 2.93 -9.79
N GLU A 204 -3.53 3.96 -10.18
CA GLU A 204 -2.98 5.10 -10.91
C GLU A 204 -1.99 5.88 -10.06
N ARG A 205 -0.77 6.08 -10.61
CA ARG A 205 0.28 6.81 -9.92
C ARG A 205 -0.04 8.30 -9.95
N ASN A 206 -0.46 8.85 -8.81
CA ASN A 206 -0.45 10.29 -8.62
C ASN A 206 0.89 10.69 -7.97
N PRO A 207 1.70 11.56 -8.61
CA PRO A 207 2.97 12.00 -8.02
C PRO A 207 2.79 13.04 -6.91
N LEU A 208 1.60 13.60 -6.73
CA LEU A 208 1.36 14.73 -5.83
C LEU A 208 0.12 14.51 -4.95
N PHE A 209 0.29 14.70 -3.65
CA PHE A 209 -0.78 14.53 -2.66
C PHE A 209 -0.85 15.75 -1.75
N PHE A 210 -2.07 16.14 -1.40
CA PHE A 210 -2.32 17.17 -0.41
C PHE A 210 -3.13 16.59 0.74
N SER A 211 -2.79 17.01 1.95
CA SER A 211 -3.51 16.64 3.17
C SER A 211 -3.59 17.82 4.11
N VAL A 212 -4.68 17.89 4.85
CA VAL A 212 -4.86 18.79 5.97
C VAL A 212 -5.19 17.95 7.20
N GLY A 213 -4.76 18.40 8.37
CA GLY A 213 -5.01 17.64 9.57
C GLY A 213 -4.71 18.41 10.84
N VAL A 214 -4.93 17.72 11.96
CA VAL A 214 -4.69 18.23 13.30
C VAL A 214 -3.78 17.27 14.05
N ILE A 215 -2.87 17.81 14.84
CA ILE A 215 -1.97 17.08 15.73
C ILE A 215 -2.32 17.50 17.15
N PHE A 216 -2.59 16.51 17.99
CA PHE A 216 -2.73 16.69 19.44
C PHE A 216 -1.36 16.48 20.08
N LYS A 217 -0.91 17.47 20.87
CA LYS A 217 0.38 17.49 21.59
C LYS A 217 0.21 17.16 23.07
#